data_AF-A0A9W8KJV7-F1
#
_entry.id   AF-A0A9W8KJV7-F1
#
_cell.length_a   1.000
_cell.length_b   1.000
_cell.length_c   1.000
_cell.angle_alpha   90.00
_cell.angle_beta   90.00
_cell.angle_gamma   90.00
#
_symmetry.space_group_name_H-M   'P 1'
#
loop_
_entity.id
_entity.type
_entity.pdbx_description
1 polymer ?
#
loop_
_entity_poly.entity_id
_entity_poly.type
_entity_poly.pdbx_seq_one_letter_code
_entity_poly.pdbx_strand_id
1 'polypeptide(L)'
;MTRRDILLDFSDKVAFVARKHFDTTYRGRADWEAVSSEMQIPLIHCLQNLDSRYPPFVARHIPETVEWSVEDISALKSFTETYFQEYMTVDDWTLAGKYMNICYSDCIAKMWALSTFQMTPLLFSQISEYRQAGLLWPTICCKIAATALPADTPPCSSDIVRYMYSTTNRDQLKPTKRPKAQFRISKHQTWTADEDKKLLDLLNRFDDGHDIDWNFISKSIGHSKNACRYRRILLTRSTNSKSSRSSSADSQ
;
A
#
# COMPACT_ATOMS: atom_id res chain seq x y z
N MET A 1 37.95 30.25 -14.40
CA MET A 1 36.78 29.36 -14.44
C MET A 1 37.14 28.12 -13.63
N THR A 2 36.49 27.89 -12.49
CA THR A 2 36.84 26.78 -11.59
C THR A 2 36.14 25.49 -12.04
N ARG A 3 36.68 24.32 -11.66
CA ARG A 3 36.06 23.00 -11.96
C ARG A 3 34.61 22.92 -11.47
N ARG A 4 34.26 23.68 -10.42
CA ARG A 4 32.91 23.78 -9.87
C ARG A 4 31.96 24.55 -10.79
N ASP A 5 32.43 25.62 -11.43
CA ASP A 5 31.65 26.42 -12.38
C ASP A 5 31.29 25.61 -13.64
N ILE A 6 32.21 24.76 -14.10
CA ILE A 6 32.01 23.86 -15.26
C ILE A 6 31.00 22.74 -14.93
N LEU A 7 31.03 22.20 -13.71
CA LEU A 7 30.09 21.15 -13.28
C LEU A 7 28.67 21.67 -13.07
N LEU A 8 28.53 22.90 -12.57
CA LEU A 8 27.22 23.58 -12.46
C LEU A 8 26.60 23.79 -13.84
N ASP A 9 27.39 24.29 -14.80
CA ASP A 9 26.95 24.49 -16.18
C ASP A 9 26.51 23.16 -16.85
N PHE A 10 27.24 22.07 -16.58
CA PHE A 10 26.92 20.77 -17.14
C PHE A 10 25.62 20.17 -16.56
N SER A 11 25.43 20.25 -15.24
CA SER A 11 24.22 19.75 -14.58
C SER A 11 22.97 20.51 -15.04
N ASP A 12 23.09 21.84 -15.19
CA ASP A 12 22.01 22.69 -15.69
C ASP A 12 21.64 22.33 -17.13
N LYS A 13 22.63 22.02 -17.97
CA LYS A 13 22.41 21.56 -19.34
C LYS A 13 21.66 20.22 -19.39
N VAL A 14 22.05 19.25 -18.57
CA VAL A 14 21.33 17.97 -18.45
C VAL A 14 19.88 18.20 -18.02
N ALA A 15 19.66 19.02 -16.98
CA ALA A 15 18.32 19.32 -16.49
C ALA A 15 17.45 20.07 -17.52
N PHE A 16 18.07 20.93 -18.36
CA PHE A 16 17.39 21.59 -19.47
C PHE A 16 16.94 20.59 -20.54
N VAL A 17 17.84 19.73 -21.01
CA VAL A 17 17.51 18.73 -22.04
C VAL A 17 16.49 17.71 -21.50
N ALA A 18 16.66 17.26 -20.25
CA ALA A 18 15.71 16.35 -19.63
C ALA A 18 14.30 16.95 -19.53
N ARG A 19 14.17 18.25 -19.24
CA ARG A 19 12.87 18.95 -19.22
C ARG A 19 12.17 18.92 -20.58
N LYS A 20 12.91 19.12 -21.67
CA LYS A 20 12.38 19.09 -23.04
C LYS A 20 11.79 17.72 -23.39
N HIS A 21 12.36 16.65 -22.85
CA HIS A 21 11.93 15.26 -23.06
C HIS A 21 11.10 14.70 -21.90
N PHE A 22 10.56 15.56 -21.03
CA PHE A 22 9.77 15.14 -19.88
C PHE A 22 8.29 14.95 -20.25
N ASP A 23 7.77 13.74 -20.04
CA ASP A 23 6.35 13.45 -20.21
C ASP A 23 5.56 13.83 -18.96
N THR A 24 4.87 14.96 -19.02
CA THR A 24 3.98 15.46 -17.97
C THR A 24 2.60 14.78 -17.95
N THR A 25 2.22 14.13 -19.05
CA THR A 25 0.84 13.68 -19.27
C THR A 25 0.58 12.25 -18.85
N TYR A 26 1.55 11.35 -18.97
CA TYR A 26 1.30 9.92 -18.78
C TYR A 26 2.13 9.32 -17.64
N ARG A 27 3.45 9.55 -17.65
CA ARG A 27 4.37 8.81 -16.75
C ARG A 27 5.08 9.67 -15.73
N GLY A 28 5.10 10.99 -15.92
CA GLY A 28 5.83 11.91 -15.05
C GLY A 28 7.32 11.58 -14.99
N ARG A 29 7.93 11.15 -16.10
CA ARG A 29 9.38 10.90 -16.22
C ARG A 29 9.91 11.36 -17.57
N ALA A 30 11.24 11.54 -17.67
CA ALA A 30 11.89 11.89 -18.93
C ALA A 30 12.17 10.65 -19.79
N ASP A 31 12.18 10.85 -21.12
CA ASP A 31 12.78 9.90 -22.06
C ASP A 31 14.32 10.02 -21.99
N TRP A 32 14.91 9.22 -21.11
CA TRP A 32 16.34 9.28 -20.84
C TRP A 32 17.22 8.83 -22.01
N GLU A 33 16.68 8.04 -22.95
CA GLU A 33 17.40 7.67 -24.17
C GLU A 33 17.49 8.86 -25.12
N ALA A 34 16.39 9.61 -25.28
CA ALA A 34 16.40 10.86 -26.04
C ALA A 34 17.35 11.90 -25.42
N VAL A 35 17.36 12.01 -24.08
CA VAL A 35 18.29 12.90 -23.36
C VAL A 35 19.75 12.48 -23.58
N SER A 36 20.05 11.20 -23.44
CA SER A 36 21.38 10.61 -23.68
C SER A 36 21.87 10.92 -25.10
N SER A 37 20.99 10.72 -26.09
CA SER A 37 21.26 10.99 -27.50
C SER A 37 21.55 12.47 -27.78
N GLU A 38 20.72 13.38 -27.25
CA GLU A 38 20.89 14.83 -27.44
C GLU A 38 22.14 15.37 -26.71
N MET A 39 22.46 14.82 -25.54
CA MET A 39 23.66 15.19 -24.78
C MET A 39 24.94 14.54 -25.31
N GLN A 40 24.83 13.52 -26.17
CA GLN A 40 25.95 12.71 -26.68
C GLN A 40 26.83 12.11 -25.58
N ILE A 41 26.21 11.70 -24.48
CA ILE A 41 26.88 11.02 -23.35
C ILE A 41 26.03 9.83 -22.90
N PRO A 42 26.61 8.83 -22.21
CA PRO A 42 25.83 7.70 -21.71
C PRO A 42 24.71 8.11 -20.75
N LEU A 43 23.57 7.42 -20.83
CA LEU A 43 22.39 7.65 -20.00
C LEU A 43 22.70 7.72 -18.50
N ILE A 44 23.51 6.79 -17.98
CA ILE A 44 23.91 6.78 -16.56
C ILE A 44 24.63 8.07 -16.16
N HIS A 45 25.47 8.63 -17.05
CA HIS A 45 26.14 9.89 -16.79
C HIS A 45 25.15 11.06 -16.80
N CYS A 46 24.10 11.04 -17.64
CA CYS A 46 23.01 12.00 -17.55
C CYS A 46 22.34 11.95 -16.16
N LEU A 47 21.98 10.76 -15.67
CA LEU A 47 21.32 10.60 -14.37
C LEU A 47 22.20 11.03 -13.18
N GLN A 48 23.49 10.71 -13.22
CA GLN A 48 24.45 11.12 -12.19
C GLN A 48 24.56 12.65 -12.11
N ASN A 49 24.51 13.34 -13.25
CA ASN A 49 24.61 14.79 -13.35
C ASN A 49 23.27 15.51 -13.28
N LEU A 50 22.14 14.79 -13.20
CA LEU A 50 20.83 15.41 -12.99
C LEU A 50 20.72 15.99 -11.58
N ASP A 51 20.47 17.29 -11.49
CA ASP A 51 20.04 17.94 -10.26
C ASP A 51 18.51 17.84 -10.10
N SER A 52 18.08 16.99 -9.16
CA SER A 52 16.67 16.73 -8.85
C SER A 52 15.96 17.89 -8.14
N ARG A 53 16.68 18.96 -7.79
CA ARG A 53 16.06 20.17 -7.22
C ARG A 53 15.27 20.97 -8.24
N TYR A 54 15.51 20.75 -9.54
CA TYR A 54 14.78 21.44 -10.60
C TYR A 54 13.45 20.73 -10.92
N PRO A 55 12.31 21.44 -10.86
CA PRO A 55 11.07 20.92 -11.43
C PRO A 55 11.25 20.57 -12.91
N PRO A 56 10.65 19.47 -13.40
CA PRO A 56 9.69 18.57 -12.74
C PRO A 56 10.32 17.33 -12.05
N PHE A 57 11.63 17.30 -11.83
CA PHE A 57 12.37 16.13 -11.33
C PHE A 57 12.34 15.94 -9.81
N VAL A 58 11.32 16.49 -9.16
CA VAL A 58 11.06 16.18 -7.75
C VAL A 58 10.47 14.78 -7.72
N ALA A 59 11.28 13.82 -7.25
CA ALA A 59 10.90 12.43 -7.16
C ALA A 59 9.54 12.30 -6.45
N ARG A 60 8.60 11.64 -7.12
CA ARG A 60 7.27 11.42 -6.56
C ARG A 60 7.28 10.17 -5.69
N HIS A 61 6.54 10.22 -4.59
CA HIS A 61 6.19 9.00 -3.89
C HIS A 61 5.07 8.28 -4.64
N ILE A 62 5.18 6.97 -4.75
CA ILE A 62 4.08 6.10 -5.16
C ILE A 62 3.64 5.35 -3.92
N PRO A 63 2.55 5.79 -3.26
CA PRO A 63 2.04 5.12 -2.07
C PRO A 63 1.76 3.65 -2.39
N GLU A 64 1.92 2.77 -1.41
CA GLU A 64 1.69 1.33 -1.55
C GLU A 64 0.28 0.97 -2.07
N THR A 65 -0.68 1.89 -1.90
CA THR A 65 -2.07 1.74 -2.35
C THR A 65 -2.27 2.04 -3.85
N VAL A 66 -1.27 2.61 -4.52
CA VAL A 66 -1.33 2.96 -5.94
C VAL A 66 -0.67 1.84 -6.75
N GLU A 67 -1.42 1.30 -7.71
CA GLU A 67 -0.93 0.23 -8.57
C GLU A 67 0.20 0.76 -9.47
N TRP A 68 1.36 0.09 -9.42
CA TRP A 68 2.41 0.29 -10.42
C TRP A 68 1.94 -0.28 -11.75
N SER A 69 2.05 0.49 -12.83
CA SER A 69 1.72 -0.03 -14.16
C SER A 69 2.70 -1.14 -14.57
N VAL A 70 2.26 -2.02 -15.46
CA VAL A 70 3.12 -3.10 -16.00
C VAL A 70 4.32 -2.50 -16.72
N GLU A 71 4.12 -1.37 -17.39
CA GLU A 71 5.15 -0.60 -18.09
C GLU A 71 6.17 0.01 -17.12
N ASP A 72 5.75 0.48 -15.95
CA ASP A 72 6.66 1.01 -14.93
C ASP A 72 7.51 -0.10 -14.32
N ILE A 73 6.90 -1.25 -14.05
CA ILE A 73 7.61 -2.43 -13.54
C ILE A 73 8.63 -2.92 -14.56
N SER A 74 8.23 -3.04 -15.82
CA SER A 74 9.10 -3.46 -16.92
C SER A 74 10.25 -2.48 -17.12
N ALA A 75 9.97 -1.17 -17.10
CA ALA A 75 11.00 -0.15 -17.24
C ALA A 75 12.01 -0.16 -16.08
N LEU A 76 11.53 -0.25 -14.83
CA LEU A 76 12.41 -0.32 -13.66
C LEU A 76 13.27 -1.59 -13.71
N LYS A 77 12.66 -2.74 -13.96
CA LYS A 77 13.38 -4.03 -14.03
C LYS A 77 14.44 -4.03 -15.12
N SER A 78 14.06 -3.64 -16.34
CA SER A 78 14.96 -3.56 -17.48
C SER A 78 16.14 -2.62 -17.20
N PHE A 79 15.86 -1.44 -16.63
CA PHE A 79 16.91 -0.50 -16.23
C PHE A 79 17.87 -1.12 -15.21
N THR A 80 17.35 -1.76 -14.16
CA THR A 80 18.19 -2.36 -13.13
C THR A 80 19.04 -3.52 -13.65
N GLU A 81 18.48 -4.37 -14.52
CA GLU A 81 19.20 -5.51 -15.11
C GLU A 81 20.25 -5.06 -16.14
N THR A 82 20.02 -3.94 -16.81
CA THR A 82 20.94 -3.43 -17.84
C THR A 82 22.15 -2.74 -17.23
N TYR A 83 21.95 -1.94 -16.16
CA TYR A 83 22.98 -1.01 -15.68
C TYR A 83 23.62 -1.40 -14.34
N PHE A 84 23.02 -2.31 -13.58
CA PHE A 84 23.54 -2.69 -12.26
C PHE A 84 23.93 -4.16 -12.20
N GLN A 85 24.85 -4.47 -11.27
CA GLN A 85 25.31 -5.82 -11.01
C GLN A 85 24.36 -6.54 -10.03
N GLU A 86 24.66 -7.82 -9.74
CA GLU A 86 23.87 -8.69 -8.86
C GLU A 86 23.60 -8.08 -7.47
N TYR A 87 24.48 -7.19 -7.00
CA TYR A 87 24.32 -6.45 -5.75
C TYR A 87 24.21 -4.95 -6.02
N MET A 88 23.02 -4.39 -5.79
CA MET A 88 22.75 -2.96 -5.95
C MET A 88 23.06 -2.18 -4.66
N THR A 89 23.75 -1.06 -4.81
CA THR A 89 24.04 -0.10 -3.73
C THR A 89 22.90 0.94 -3.58
N VAL A 90 22.96 1.76 -2.54
CA VAL A 90 22.02 2.87 -2.34
C VAL A 90 22.11 3.91 -3.48
N ASP A 91 23.30 4.12 -4.03
CA ASP A 91 23.52 5.05 -5.13
C ASP A 91 22.87 4.53 -6.43
N ASP A 92 22.93 3.22 -6.67
CA ASP A 92 22.26 2.58 -7.81
C ASP A 92 20.74 2.76 -7.74
N TRP A 93 20.16 2.55 -6.56
CA TRP A 93 18.74 2.80 -6.33
C TRP A 93 18.38 4.27 -6.47
N THR A 94 19.27 5.18 -6.08
CA THR A 94 19.08 6.62 -6.29
C THR A 94 19.02 6.95 -7.78
N LEU A 95 19.88 6.34 -8.60
CA LEU A 95 19.83 6.47 -10.06
C LEU A 95 18.56 5.87 -10.66
N ALA A 96 18.11 4.70 -10.18
CA ALA A 96 16.85 4.10 -10.58
C ALA A 96 15.64 5.00 -10.22
N GLY A 97 15.67 5.63 -9.05
CA GLY A 97 14.67 6.61 -8.64
C GLY A 97 14.63 7.82 -9.56
N LYS A 98 15.79 8.38 -9.91
CA LYS A 98 15.89 9.48 -10.91
C LYS A 98 15.39 9.06 -12.29
N TYR A 99 15.74 7.85 -12.74
CA TYR A 99 15.28 7.29 -14.02
C TYR A 99 13.75 7.21 -14.07
N MET A 100 13.15 6.68 -13.01
CA MET A 100 11.69 6.52 -12.90
C MET A 100 10.95 7.80 -12.49
N ASN A 101 11.69 8.84 -12.07
CA ASN A 101 11.19 10.00 -11.31
C ASN A 101 10.31 9.59 -10.10
N ILE A 102 10.76 8.58 -9.36
CA ILE A 102 10.10 8.02 -8.16
C ILE A 102 11.11 8.00 -7.02
N CYS A 103 10.65 8.10 -5.77
CA CYS A 103 11.52 7.93 -4.61
C CYS A 103 12.20 6.55 -4.61
N TYR A 104 13.52 6.51 -4.44
CA TYR A 104 14.29 5.26 -4.54
C TYR A 104 13.85 4.19 -3.52
N SER A 105 13.34 4.61 -2.35
CA SER A 105 12.74 3.71 -1.36
C SER A 105 11.57 2.90 -1.92
N ASP A 106 10.75 3.54 -2.76
CA ASP A 106 9.57 2.92 -3.35
C ASP A 106 10.00 1.96 -4.48
N CYS A 107 11.06 2.31 -5.23
CA CYS A 107 11.71 1.40 -6.18
C CYS A 107 12.27 0.14 -5.49
N ILE A 108 12.96 0.30 -4.36
CA ILE A 108 13.48 -0.82 -3.56
C ILE A 108 12.33 -1.70 -3.08
N ALA A 109 11.33 -1.12 -2.41
CA ALA A 109 10.19 -1.86 -1.88
C ALA A 109 9.46 -2.62 -2.99
N LYS A 110 9.35 -2.02 -4.18
CA LYS A 110 8.73 -2.63 -5.34
C LYS A 110 9.54 -3.80 -5.89
N MET A 111 10.83 -3.61 -6.14
CA MET A 111 11.69 -4.66 -6.69
C MET A 111 11.88 -5.80 -5.70
N TRP A 112 11.98 -5.50 -4.41
CA TRP A 112 12.03 -6.51 -3.36
C TRP A 112 10.75 -7.35 -3.33
N ALA A 113 9.57 -6.73 -3.49
CA ALA A 113 8.32 -7.48 -3.58
C ALA A 113 8.26 -8.41 -4.80
N LEU A 114 8.86 -8.01 -5.93
CA LEU A 114 8.92 -8.80 -7.16
C LEU A 114 9.95 -9.94 -7.09
N SER A 115 11.07 -9.74 -6.37
CA SER A 115 12.11 -10.75 -6.23
C SER A 115 11.82 -11.76 -5.12
N THR A 116 11.15 -11.33 -4.05
CA THR A 116 10.80 -12.17 -2.90
C THR A 116 9.63 -13.09 -3.21
N PHE A 117 8.78 -12.73 -4.17
CA PHE A 117 7.57 -13.47 -4.48
C PHE A 117 7.43 -13.76 -5.97
N GLN A 118 7.47 -15.04 -6.33
CA GLN A 118 7.19 -15.51 -7.68
C GLN A 118 5.80 -16.12 -7.75
N MET A 119 4.94 -15.61 -8.64
CA MET A 119 3.63 -16.20 -8.88
C MET A 119 3.80 -17.51 -9.67
N THR A 120 3.81 -18.64 -8.96
CA THR A 120 3.80 -19.97 -9.59
C THR A 120 2.40 -20.34 -10.07
N PRO A 121 2.25 -21.25 -11.06
CA PRO A 121 0.93 -21.72 -11.50
C PRO A 121 0.08 -22.32 -10.37
N LEU A 122 0.72 -23.05 -9.44
CA LEU A 122 0.07 -23.62 -8.27
C LEU A 122 -0.49 -22.52 -7.36
N LEU A 123 0.32 -21.51 -7.07
CA LEU A 123 -0.06 -20.38 -6.23
C LEU A 123 -1.20 -19.57 -6.87
N PHE A 124 -1.14 -19.35 -8.18
CA PHE A 124 -2.20 -18.71 -8.94
C PHE A 124 -3.52 -19.51 -8.87
N SER A 125 -3.46 -20.84 -8.96
CA SER A 125 -4.63 -21.71 -8.79
C SER A 125 -5.23 -21.55 -7.40
N GLN A 126 -4.40 -21.60 -6.35
CA GLN A 126 -4.85 -21.43 -4.96
C GLN A 126 -5.51 -20.07 -4.72
N ILE A 127 -4.90 -19.00 -5.24
CA ILE A 127 -5.49 -17.65 -5.17
C ILE A 127 -6.85 -17.63 -5.86
N SER A 128 -6.93 -18.21 -7.06
CA SER A 128 -8.16 -18.27 -7.85
C SER A 128 -9.27 -19.02 -7.12
N GLU A 129 -8.96 -20.18 -6.54
CA GLU A 129 -9.88 -20.96 -5.72
C GLU A 129 -10.38 -20.17 -4.51
N TYR A 130 -9.49 -19.51 -3.76
CA TYR A 130 -9.90 -18.69 -2.63
C TYR A 130 -10.75 -17.49 -3.03
N ARG A 131 -10.45 -16.85 -4.17
CA ARG A 131 -11.27 -15.76 -4.72
C ARG A 131 -12.65 -16.26 -5.14
N GLN A 132 -12.73 -17.42 -5.80
CA GLN A 132 -14.00 -18.03 -6.19
C GLN A 132 -14.84 -18.44 -4.97
N ALA A 133 -14.20 -18.88 -3.89
CA ALA A 133 -14.83 -19.12 -2.59
C ALA A 133 -15.24 -17.83 -1.84
N GLY A 134 -14.98 -16.65 -2.41
CA GLY A 134 -15.41 -15.36 -1.88
C GLY A 134 -14.52 -14.78 -0.78
N LEU A 135 -13.30 -15.30 -0.60
CA LEU A 135 -12.38 -14.76 0.41
C LEU A 135 -11.88 -13.37 0.01
N LEU A 136 -11.68 -12.54 1.03
CA LEU A 136 -11.09 -11.21 0.89
C LEU A 136 -9.57 -11.34 0.77
N TRP A 137 -8.94 -10.42 0.04
CA TRP A 137 -7.49 -10.41 -0.17
C TRP A 137 -6.66 -10.55 1.12
N PRO A 138 -6.96 -9.85 2.23
CA PRO A 138 -6.22 -10.05 3.48
C PRO A 138 -6.25 -11.50 3.97
N THR A 139 -7.42 -12.15 3.88
CA THR A 139 -7.59 -13.56 4.28
C THR A 139 -6.85 -14.51 3.35
N ILE A 140 -6.85 -14.22 2.05
CA ILE A 140 -6.12 -14.99 1.02
C ILE A 140 -4.62 -14.92 1.29
N CYS A 141 -4.10 -13.73 1.57
CA CYS A 141 -2.68 -13.53 1.88
C CYS A 141 -2.26 -14.29 3.13
N CYS A 142 -3.07 -14.25 4.21
CA CYS A 142 -2.80 -15.05 5.40
C CYS A 142 -2.79 -16.55 5.12
N LYS A 143 -3.71 -17.05 4.27
CA LYS A 143 -3.74 -18.46 3.89
C LYS A 143 -2.52 -18.88 3.08
N ILE A 144 -2.14 -18.08 2.09
CA ILE A 144 -0.97 -18.33 1.25
C ILE A 144 0.30 -18.31 2.08
N ALA A 145 0.48 -17.32 2.95
CA ALA A 145 1.64 -17.21 3.82
C ALA A 145 1.77 -18.44 4.74
N ALA A 146 0.65 -19.01 5.20
CA ALA A 146 0.65 -20.22 6.01
C ALA A 146 0.98 -21.51 5.24
N THR A 147 0.82 -21.53 3.91
CA THR A 147 1.04 -22.75 3.09
C THR A 147 2.28 -22.72 2.22
N ALA A 148 2.76 -21.54 1.83
CA ALA A 148 3.78 -21.38 0.79
C ALA A 148 5.19 -21.11 1.34
N LEU A 149 5.35 -20.82 2.63
CA LEU A 149 6.61 -20.40 3.21
C LEU A 149 7.13 -21.40 4.26
N PRO A 150 8.45 -21.68 4.30
CA PRO A 150 9.09 -22.38 5.42
C PRO A 150 8.74 -21.72 6.75
N ALA A 151 8.66 -22.50 7.83
CA ALA A 151 8.25 -22.05 9.17
C ALA A 151 9.05 -20.85 9.72
N ASP A 152 10.27 -20.62 9.22
CA ASP A 152 11.16 -19.53 9.61
C ASP A 152 10.95 -18.23 8.82
N THR A 153 10.02 -18.22 7.86
CA THR A 153 9.72 -17.01 7.09
C THR A 153 8.61 -16.23 7.78
N PRO A 154 8.80 -14.92 8.05
CA PRO A 154 7.86 -14.14 8.85
C PRO A 154 6.42 -14.23 8.30
N PRO A 155 5.43 -14.46 9.18
CA PRO A 155 4.06 -14.76 8.78
C PRO A 155 3.45 -13.54 8.08
N CYS A 156 3.04 -13.74 6.84
CA CYS A 156 2.36 -12.74 6.03
C CYS A 156 3.25 -11.50 5.79
N SER A 157 4.36 -11.69 5.06
CA SER A 157 5.11 -10.53 4.63
C SER A 157 4.18 -9.66 3.78
N SER A 158 4.20 -8.35 4.05
CA SER A 158 3.55 -7.34 3.24
C SER A 158 3.82 -7.52 1.75
N ASP A 159 4.88 -8.26 1.37
CA ASP A 159 5.34 -8.50 0.02
C ASP A 159 4.42 -9.41 -0.79
N ILE A 160 3.77 -10.41 -0.18
CA ILE A 160 2.78 -11.24 -0.87
C ILE A 160 1.56 -10.39 -1.24
N VAL A 161 1.10 -9.60 -0.26
CA VAL A 161 0.00 -8.64 -0.43
C VAL A 161 0.39 -7.61 -1.52
N ARG A 162 1.59 -7.04 -1.43
CA ARG A 162 2.18 -6.02 -2.31
C ARG A 162 2.41 -6.54 -3.73
N TYR A 163 2.87 -7.77 -3.90
CA TYR A 163 2.97 -8.43 -5.20
C TYR A 163 1.58 -8.59 -5.81
N MET A 164 0.65 -9.19 -5.08
CA MET A 164 -0.69 -9.50 -5.60
C MET A 164 -1.47 -8.26 -6.02
N TYR A 165 -1.48 -7.20 -5.19
CA TYR A 165 -2.10 -5.93 -5.57
C TYR A 165 -1.50 -5.30 -6.82
N SER A 166 -0.25 -5.62 -7.14
CA SER A 166 0.47 -5.01 -8.25
C SER A 166 0.51 -5.82 -9.54
N THR A 167 0.24 -7.13 -9.47
CA THR A 167 0.28 -8.02 -10.64
C THR A 167 -1.09 -8.57 -11.02
N THR A 168 -2.10 -8.51 -10.14
CA THR A 168 -3.48 -8.86 -10.53
C THR A 168 -4.21 -7.62 -11.01
N ASN A 169 -4.26 -7.46 -12.34
CA ASN A 169 -5.11 -6.45 -12.98
C ASN A 169 -6.54 -6.55 -12.45
N ARG A 170 -7.03 -5.47 -11.84
CA ARG A 170 -8.40 -5.38 -11.33
C ARG A 170 -9.45 -5.68 -12.41
N ASP A 171 -9.10 -5.44 -13.68
CA ASP A 171 -9.95 -5.66 -14.86
C ASP A 171 -10.05 -7.14 -15.30
N GLN A 172 -9.06 -7.99 -14.98
CA GLN A 172 -9.14 -9.41 -15.31
C GLN A 172 -9.98 -10.21 -14.30
N LEU A 173 -10.14 -9.67 -13.10
CA LEU A 173 -11.06 -10.21 -12.11
C LEU A 173 -12.43 -9.57 -12.34
N LYS A 174 -13.26 -10.18 -13.21
CA LYS A 174 -14.69 -9.85 -13.29
C LYS A 174 -15.19 -9.72 -11.86
N PRO A 175 -15.76 -8.56 -11.45
CA PRO A 175 -16.26 -8.41 -10.10
C PRO A 175 -17.26 -9.53 -9.88
N THR A 176 -16.88 -10.53 -9.09
CA THR A 176 -17.80 -11.56 -8.65
C THR A 176 -18.88 -10.78 -7.94
N LYS A 177 -20.09 -10.77 -8.52
CA LYS A 177 -21.25 -10.12 -7.94
C LYS A 177 -21.25 -10.56 -6.49
N ARG A 178 -20.95 -9.64 -5.57
CA ARG A 178 -20.96 -9.94 -4.13
C ARG A 178 -22.28 -10.68 -3.91
N PRO A 179 -22.28 -11.91 -3.36
CA PRO A 179 -23.53 -12.53 -2.98
C PRO A 179 -24.25 -11.48 -2.14
N LYS A 180 -25.42 -11.02 -2.63
CA LYS A 180 -26.18 -9.96 -1.98
C LYS A 180 -26.32 -10.43 -0.55
N ALA A 181 -25.66 -9.74 0.39
CA ALA A 181 -25.74 -10.10 1.78
C ALA A 181 -27.23 -10.17 2.12
N GLN A 182 -27.72 -11.38 2.43
CA GLN A 182 -29.13 -11.63 2.73
C GLN A 182 -29.60 -10.83 3.94
N PHE A 183 -28.67 -10.30 4.73
CA PHE A 183 -28.94 -9.36 5.79
C PHE A 183 -29.01 -7.93 5.22
N ARG A 184 -30.17 -7.57 4.66
CA ARG A 184 -30.59 -6.15 4.61
C ARG A 184 -30.86 -5.69 6.04
N ILE A 185 -29.82 -5.29 6.75
CA ILE A 185 -29.98 -4.63 8.04
C ILE A 185 -30.62 -3.27 7.74
N SER A 186 -31.87 -3.09 8.19
CA SER A 186 -32.61 -1.84 8.07
C SER A 186 -31.80 -0.70 8.67
N LYS A 187 -31.66 0.43 7.96
CA LYS A 187 -31.03 1.66 8.45
C LYS A 187 -31.67 2.21 9.74
N HIS A 188 -32.82 1.66 10.16
CA HIS A 188 -33.63 2.11 11.28
C HIS A 188 -33.84 1.03 12.34
N GLN A 189 -32.95 0.03 12.47
CA GLN A 189 -33.09 -0.93 13.56
C GLN A 189 -32.81 -0.23 14.91
N THR A 190 -33.87 -0.05 15.70
CA THR A 190 -33.83 0.56 17.03
C THR A 190 -33.12 -0.39 18.00
N TRP A 191 -32.20 0.13 18.80
CA TRP A 191 -31.50 -0.64 19.83
C TRP A 191 -32.42 -0.94 21.00
N THR A 192 -32.45 -2.20 21.45
CA THR A 192 -33.16 -2.59 22.67
C THR A 192 -32.22 -2.62 23.89
N ALA A 193 -32.79 -2.58 25.09
CA ALA A 193 -32.00 -2.70 26.33
C ALA A 193 -31.27 -4.04 26.44
N ASP A 194 -31.86 -5.12 25.91
CA ASP A 194 -31.24 -6.44 25.88
C ASP A 194 -30.04 -6.48 24.93
N GLU A 195 -30.14 -5.82 23.78
CA GLU A 195 -29.02 -5.66 22.83
C GLU A 195 -27.89 -4.84 23.44
N ASP A 196 -28.20 -3.77 24.19
CA ASP A 196 -27.21 -2.98 24.91
C ASP A 196 -26.50 -3.80 25.99
N LYS A 197 -27.26 -4.57 26.79
CA LYS A 197 -26.69 -5.46 27.80
C LYS A 197 -25.77 -6.50 27.16
N LYS A 198 -26.23 -7.13 26.07
CA LYS A 198 -25.44 -8.11 25.31
C LYS A 198 -24.18 -7.50 24.71
N LEU A 199 -24.26 -6.26 24.21
CA LEU A 199 -23.09 -5.53 23.70
C LEU A 199 -22.06 -5.29 24.80
N LEU A 200 -22.49 -4.82 25.97
CA LEU A 200 -21.61 -4.59 27.12
C LEU A 200 -20.99 -5.88 27.63
N ASP A 201 -21.79 -6.95 27.76
CA ASP A 201 -21.29 -8.27 28.18
C ASP A 201 -20.23 -8.82 27.21
N LEU A 202 -20.45 -8.64 25.90
CA LEU A 202 -19.47 -9.03 24.89
C LEU A 202 -18.21 -8.16 24.98
N LEU A 203 -18.33 -6.85 25.17
CA LEU A 203 -17.18 -5.95 25.29
C LEU A 203 -16.34 -6.24 26.54
N ASN A 204 -16.97 -6.51 27.68
CA ASN A 204 -16.27 -6.84 28.93
C ASN A 204 -15.43 -8.12 28.80
N ARG A 205 -15.86 -9.08 27.96
CA ARG A 205 -15.06 -10.29 27.67
C ARG A 205 -13.81 -10.03 26.84
N PHE A 206 -13.73 -8.88 26.17
CA PHE A 206 -12.57 -8.46 25.38
C PHE A 206 -11.74 -7.37 26.09
N ASP A 207 -12.08 -6.99 27.33
CA ASP A 207 -11.44 -5.87 28.04
C ASP A 207 -10.03 -6.21 28.60
N ASP A 208 -9.59 -7.47 28.45
CA ASP A 208 -8.27 -7.96 28.88
C ASP A 208 -7.11 -7.52 27.93
N GLY A 209 -7.25 -6.38 27.26
CA GLY A 209 -6.21 -5.84 26.36
C GLY A 209 -6.13 -6.51 24.98
N HIS A 210 -7.12 -7.32 24.60
CA HIS A 210 -7.20 -7.93 23.27
C HIS A 210 -7.93 -7.02 22.27
N ASP A 211 -7.54 -7.13 20.99
CA ASP A 211 -8.26 -6.47 19.89
C ASP A 211 -9.71 -6.96 19.82
N ILE A 212 -10.65 -6.01 19.84
CA ILE A 212 -12.08 -6.31 19.83
C ILE A 212 -12.50 -6.83 18.45
N ASP A 213 -12.93 -8.10 18.37
CA ASP A 213 -13.47 -8.67 17.14
C ASP A 213 -14.90 -8.18 16.85
N TRP A 214 -14.98 -7.06 16.16
CA TRP A 214 -16.24 -6.48 15.72
C TRP A 214 -17.02 -7.37 14.74
N ASN A 215 -16.40 -8.32 14.04
CA ASN A 215 -17.14 -9.28 13.20
C ASN A 215 -18.01 -10.18 14.07
N PHE A 216 -17.42 -10.74 15.12
CA PHE A 216 -18.11 -11.61 16.04
C PHE A 216 -19.27 -10.87 16.71
N ILE A 217 -18.99 -9.70 17.30
CA ILE A 217 -20.01 -8.86 17.97
C ILE A 217 -21.16 -8.51 17.02
N SER A 218 -20.86 -8.09 15.79
CA SER A 218 -21.86 -7.76 14.76
C SER A 218 -22.78 -8.95 14.46
N LYS A 219 -22.22 -10.15 14.29
CA LYS A 219 -23.00 -11.38 14.04
C LYS A 219 -23.83 -11.78 15.26
N SER A 220 -23.30 -11.64 16.47
CA SER A 220 -23.98 -12.04 17.71
C SER A 220 -25.17 -11.15 18.07
N ILE A 221 -25.11 -9.84 17.73
CA ILE A 221 -26.17 -8.88 18.05
C ILE A 221 -27.14 -8.72 16.86
N GLY A 222 -26.69 -8.99 15.62
CA GLY A 222 -27.51 -8.80 14.42
C GLY A 222 -27.49 -7.37 13.88
N HIS A 223 -26.55 -6.55 14.37
CA HIS A 223 -26.32 -5.18 13.92
C HIS A 223 -25.03 -5.08 13.12
N SER A 224 -24.91 -4.06 12.26
CA SER A 224 -23.66 -3.83 11.53
C SER A 224 -22.50 -3.46 12.46
N LYS A 225 -21.26 -3.79 12.09
CA LYS A 225 -20.06 -3.42 12.87
C LYS A 225 -20.02 -1.94 13.27
N ASN A 226 -20.37 -1.06 12.34
CA ASN A 226 -20.36 0.38 12.56
C ASN A 226 -21.45 0.81 13.55
N ALA A 227 -22.62 0.18 13.51
CA ALA A 227 -23.68 0.41 14.48
C ALA A 227 -23.24 0.00 15.90
N CYS A 228 -22.62 -1.18 16.06
CA CYS A 228 -22.10 -1.62 17.36
C CYS A 228 -21.01 -0.68 17.90
N ARG A 229 -20.09 -0.23 17.05
CA ARG A 229 -19.05 0.75 17.41
C ARG A 229 -19.64 2.06 17.89
N TYR A 230 -20.60 2.60 17.13
CA TYR A 230 -21.27 3.84 17.49
C TYR A 230 -22.06 3.71 18.79
N ARG A 231 -22.77 2.60 18.98
CA ARG A 231 -23.54 2.34 20.20
C ARG A 231 -22.65 2.27 21.45
N ARG A 232 -21.48 1.62 21.37
CA ARG A 232 -20.49 1.62 22.46
C ARG A 232 -20.15 3.04 22.92
N ILE A 233 -19.83 3.94 21.98
CA ILE A 233 -19.49 5.34 22.29
C ILE A 233 -20.63 6.04 23.04
N LEU A 234 -21.89 5.82 22.61
CA LEU A 234 -23.06 6.39 23.27
C LEU A 234 -23.28 5.84 24.69
N LEU A 235 -23.08 4.53 24.89
CA LEU A 235 -23.22 3.89 26.20
C LEU A 235 -22.14 4.39 27.17
N THR A 236 -20.88 4.46 26.75
CA THR A 236 -19.77 4.97 27.57
C THR A 236 -19.95 6.44 27.94
N ARG A 237 -20.49 7.27 27.04
CA ARG A 237 -20.82 8.68 27.36
C ARG A 237 -21.94 8.78 28.40
N SER A 238 -22.92 7.87 28.36
CA SER A 238 -24.05 7.85 29.27
C SER A 238 -23.69 7.33 30.68
N THR A 239 -22.67 6.48 30.80
CA THR A 239 -22.14 6.01 32.10
C THR A 239 -21.26 7.07 32.75
N ASN A 240 -20.42 7.76 31.98
CA ASN A 240 -19.55 8.82 32.49
C ASN A 240 -20.34 10.03 33.00
N SER A 241 -21.45 10.38 32.36
CA SER A 241 -22.31 11.48 32.82
C SER A 241 -23.03 11.16 34.12
N LYS A 242 -23.37 9.88 34.38
CA LYS A 242 -23.97 9.44 35.66
C LYS A 242 -22.95 9.44 36.80
N SER A 243 -21.73 8.97 36.56
CA SER A 243 -20.64 8.97 37.55
C SER A 243 -20.28 10.38 38.05
N SER A 244 -20.31 11.39 37.15
CA SER A 244 -20.03 12.78 37.51
C SER A 244 -21.10 13.48 38.38
N ARG A 245 -22.30 12.90 38.51
CA ARG A 245 -23.39 13.47 39.33
C ARG A 245 -23.50 12.83 40.73
N SER A 246 -22.89 11.68 40.96
CA SER A 246 -22.94 10.98 42.25
C SER A 246 -21.83 11.37 43.22
N SER A 247 -20.81 12.11 42.79
CA SER A 247 -19.68 12.53 43.65
C SER A 247 -19.90 13.86 44.40
N SER A 248 -21.11 14.44 44.36
CA SER A 248 -21.43 15.72 45.00
C SER A 248 -22.45 15.62 46.15
N ALA A 249 -22.75 14.41 46.65
CA ALA A 249 -23.78 14.21 47.68
C ALA A 249 -23.27 13.77 49.07
N ASP A 250 -21.99 13.42 49.24
CA ASP A 250 -21.43 13.02 50.56
C ASP A 250 -20.37 14.02 51.04
N SER A 251 -20.84 15.19 51.46
CA SER A 251 -20.10 16.13 52.33
C SER A 251 -21.12 17.00 53.07
N GLN A 252 -21.76 16.40 54.06
CA GLN A 252 -22.36 17.10 55.21
C GLN A 252 -21.88 16.43 56.48
#